data_AF-A0AAC8QEY1-F1
#
_entry.id   AF-A0AAC8QEY1-F1
#
_cell.length_a   1.000
_cell.length_b   1.000
_cell.length_c   1.000
_cell.angle_alpha   90.00
_cell.angle_beta   90.00
_cell.angle_gamma   90.00
#
_symmetry.space_group_name_H-M   'P 1'
#
loop_
_entity.id
_entity.type
_entity.pdbx_description
1 polymer ?
#
loop_
_entity_poly.entity_id
_entity_poly.type
_entity_poly.pdbx_seq_one_letter_code
_entity_poly.pdbx_strand_id
1 'polypeptide(L)'
;MLDAQPEVIAVPNPKPGELNEFFDLPDSPEWWAPAPMDPEREQYRAALVARLGAEGLHQRALLERQHAIHTAMAGKPMQREAENTGRVLEGSSGKPGPASCLEWRLFQRQARRYPMLERPTEFGAYVLRGHGRLRVYLSGGDSVGGQLRHEVSDRVAADAANGFEPVAHLHNHPFMFDRKVGDRTYANEDSVKDIGGALAPSLTDVHAWRNMREGFGLKGAWLTNGLDSIHYTSEDFDRLSAWD
;
A
#
# COMPACT_ATOMS: atom_id res chain seq x y z
N MET A 1 -4.18 4.77 19.26
CA MET A 1 -4.45 5.24 17.88
C MET A 1 -3.19 5.99 17.42
N LEU A 2 -3.07 6.41 16.15
CA LEU A 2 -2.12 7.48 15.79
C LEU A 2 -2.68 8.78 16.40
N ASP A 3 -2.53 8.92 17.73
CA ASP A 3 -3.20 9.95 18.54
C ASP A 3 -2.45 11.28 18.56
N ALA A 4 -1.21 11.32 18.05
CA ALA A 4 -0.49 12.56 17.86
C ALA A 4 -1.15 13.37 16.73
N GLN A 5 -1.36 14.66 16.95
CA GLN A 5 -1.68 15.61 15.88
C GLN A 5 -0.45 15.66 14.94
N PRO A 6 -0.56 15.19 13.69
CA PRO A 6 0.58 15.24 12.78
C PRO A 6 0.87 16.67 12.36
N GLU A 7 2.12 16.90 11.93
CA GLU A 7 2.41 18.06 11.11
C GLU A 7 1.82 17.83 9.72
N VAL A 8 1.10 18.82 9.19
CA VAL A 8 0.65 18.79 7.79
C VAL A 8 1.74 19.38 6.90
N ILE A 9 2.17 18.60 5.90
CA ILE A 9 3.13 19.03 4.90
C ILE A 9 2.37 19.73 3.78
N ALA A 10 2.59 21.04 3.64
CA ALA A 10 2.00 21.81 2.56
C ALA A 10 2.59 21.42 1.21
N VAL A 11 1.73 21.24 0.21
CA VAL A 11 2.11 20.99 -1.18
C VAL A 11 1.44 22.01 -2.11
N PRO A 12 2.11 22.49 -3.15
CA PRO A 12 1.52 23.37 -4.16
C PRO A 12 0.50 22.60 -5.00
N ASN A 13 -0.65 23.22 -5.23
CA ASN A 13 -1.74 22.66 -6.05
C ASN A 13 -2.11 21.21 -5.65
N PRO A 14 -2.60 21.01 -4.42
CA PRO A 14 -3.01 19.67 -3.98
C PRO A 14 -4.15 19.16 -4.85
N LYS A 15 -4.14 17.86 -5.15
CA LYS A 15 -5.30 17.18 -5.75
C LYS A 15 -6.48 17.26 -4.77
N PRO A 16 -7.73 17.11 -5.25
CA PRO A 16 -8.89 16.99 -4.36
C PRO A 16 -8.66 15.95 -3.25
N GLY A 17 -8.90 16.37 -2.01
CA GLY A 17 -8.75 15.50 -0.84
C GLY A 17 -7.32 15.05 -0.53
N GLU A 18 -6.30 15.58 -1.21
CA GLU A 18 -4.92 15.27 -0.89
C GLU A 18 -4.52 15.82 0.48
N LEU A 19 -3.87 14.97 1.27
CA LEU A 19 -3.32 15.32 2.58
C LEU A 19 -1.99 14.60 2.75
N ASN A 20 -0.99 15.35 3.21
CA ASN A 20 0.36 14.88 3.46
C ASN A 20 0.70 15.19 4.92
N GLU A 21 1.09 14.18 5.69
CA GLU A 21 1.21 14.25 7.14
C GLU A 21 2.51 13.63 7.60
N PHE A 22 3.12 14.26 8.59
CA PHE A 22 4.32 13.78 9.24
C PHE A 22 4.02 13.43 10.70
N PHE A 23 4.44 12.23 11.09
CA PHE A 23 4.39 11.73 12.46
C PHE A 23 5.80 11.44 12.94
N ASP A 24 6.10 11.90 14.16
CA ASP A 24 7.32 11.54 14.89
C ASP A 24 6.95 10.83 16.18
N LEU A 25 7.18 9.52 16.20
CA LEU A 25 6.72 8.60 17.23
C LEU A 25 7.91 7.98 17.97
N PRO A 26 7.74 7.54 19.23
CA PRO A 26 8.69 6.62 19.84
C PRO A 26 8.74 5.33 19.02
N ASP A 27 9.95 4.84 18.76
CA ASP A 27 10.15 3.54 18.12
C ASP A 27 9.96 2.42 19.15
N SER A 28 8.71 2.03 19.33
CA SER A 28 8.30 0.98 20.27
C SER A 28 7.94 -0.32 19.54
N PRO A 29 8.22 -1.49 20.13
CA PRO A 29 7.98 -2.79 19.50
C PRO A 29 6.51 -3.06 19.12
N GLU A 30 5.57 -2.39 19.79
CA GLU A 30 4.13 -2.58 19.55
C GLU A 30 3.70 -2.12 18.15
N TRP A 31 4.42 -1.18 17.53
CA TRP A 31 4.14 -0.75 16.14
C TRP A 31 4.33 -1.87 15.13
N TRP A 32 5.27 -2.77 15.43
CA TRP A 32 5.71 -3.86 14.56
C TRP A 32 4.98 -5.17 14.84
N ALA A 33 4.30 -5.28 15.99
CA ALA A 33 3.50 -6.44 16.34
C ALA A 33 2.26 -6.55 15.43
N PRO A 34 1.71 -7.77 15.23
CA PRO A 34 0.44 -7.94 14.54
C PRO A 34 -0.65 -7.05 15.15
N ALA A 35 -1.39 -6.34 14.30
CA ALA A 35 -2.47 -5.49 14.77
C ALA A 35 -3.53 -6.34 15.50
N PRO A 36 -4.06 -5.88 16.65
CA PRO A 36 -5.18 -6.53 17.29
C PRO A 36 -6.43 -6.41 16.41
N MET A 37 -7.42 -7.24 16.70
CA MET A 37 -8.76 -7.10 16.14
C MET A 37 -9.52 -6.08 16.97
N ASP A 38 -9.72 -4.87 16.43
CA ASP A 38 -10.52 -3.81 17.04
C ASP A 38 -11.88 -3.66 16.34
N PRO A 39 -12.86 -2.95 16.92
CA PRO A 39 -14.22 -2.91 16.35
C PRO A 39 -14.30 -2.41 14.91
N GLU A 40 -13.44 -1.46 14.51
CA GLU A 40 -13.41 -0.95 13.13
C GLU A 40 -12.84 -2.02 12.18
N ARG A 41 -11.82 -2.76 12.60
CA ARG A 41 -11.26 -3.88 11.82
C ARG A 41 -12.25 -5.04 11.70
N GLU A 42 -12.98 -5.36 12.78
CA GLU A 42 -14.04 -6.38 12.76
C GLU A 42 -15.14 -6.01 11.77
N GLN A 43 -15.60 -4.76 11.81
CA GLN A 43 -16.62 -4.26 10.90
C GLN A 43 -16.15 -4.33 9.44
N TYR A 44 -14.92 -3.88 9.17
CA TYR A 44 -14.33 -3.94 7.84
C TYR A 44 -14.20 -5.38 7.33
N ARG A 45 -13.70 -6.30 8.18
CA ARG A 45 -13.62 -7.73 7.85
C ARG A 45 -14.99 -8.33 7.60
N ALA A 46 -15.98 -8.05 8.44
CA ALA A 46 -17.33 -8.59 8.30
C ALA A 46 -17.98 -8.15 6.98
N ALA A 47 -17.80 -6.88 6.60
CA ALA A 47 -18.30 -6.36 5.33
C ALA A 47 -17.61 -7.00 4.11
N LEU A 48 -16.31 -7.24 4.18
CA LEU A 48 -15.58 -7.98 3.13
C LEU A 48 -16.03 -9.44 3.02
N VAL A 49 -16.20 -10.13 4.15
CA VAL A 49 -16.73 -11.51 4.18
C VAL A 49 -18.15 -11.57 3.62
N ALA A 50 -18.99 -10.56 3.86
CA ALA A 50 -20.33 -10.51 3.28
C ALA A 50 -20.31 -10.38 1.74
N ARG A 51 -19.26 -9.78 1.16
CA ARG A 51 -19.09 -9.62 -0.29
C ARG A 51 -18.39 -10.81 -0.96
N LEU A 52 -17.44 -11.43 -0.28
CA LEU A 52 -16.52 -12.42 -0.87
C LEU A 52 -16.66 -13.84 -0.30
N GLY A 53 -17.34 -13.99 0.82
CA GLY A 53 -17.19 -15.17 1.68
C GLY A 53 -15.84 -15.19 2.41
N ALA A 54 -15.73 -16.04 3.44
CA ALA A 54 -14.47 -16.17 4.18
C ALA A 54 -13.34 -16.67 3.27
N GLU A 55 -13.59 -17.75 2.51
CA GLU A 55 -12.62 -18.34 1.56
C GLU A 55 -12.16 -17.35 0.49
N GLY A 56 -13.08 -16.55 -0.07
CA GLY A 56 -12.76 -15.57 -1.10
C GLY A 56 -11.93 -14.39 -0.61
N LEU A 57 -11.83 -14.18 0.70
CA LEU A 57 -11.02 -13.15 1.34
C LEU A 57 -9.59 -13.59 1.65
N HIS A 58 -9.27 -14.89 1.56
CA HIS A 58 -7.90 -15.35 1.76
C HIS A 58 -6.98 -14.78 0.69
N GLN A 59 -5.77 -14.36 1.10
CA GLN A 59 -4.80 -13.75 0.19
C GLN A 59 -4.51 -14.59 -1.05
N ARG A 60 -4.42 -15.91 -0.90
CA ARG A 60 -4.20 -16.81 -2.04
C ARG A 60 -5.32 -16.70 -3.08
N ALA A 61 -6.58 -16.68 -2.65
CA ALA A 61 -7.73 -16.56 -3.54
C ALA A 61 -7.79 -15.18 -4.23
N LEU A 62 -7.42 -14.11 -3.52
CA LEU A 62 -7.32 -12.76 -4.10
C LEU A 62 -6.22 -12.67 -5.16
N LEU A 63 -5.03 -13.20 -4.86
CA LEU A 63 -3.90 -13.26 -5.78
C LEU A 63 -4.21 -14.11 -7.01
N GLU A 64 -4.80 -15.30 -6.85
CA GLU A 64 -5.20 -16.17 -7.97
C GLU A 64 -6.23 -15.48 -8.88
N ARG A 65 -7.21 -14.78 -8.30
CA ARG A 65 -8.19 -13.99 -9.06
C ARG A 65 -7.49 -12.90 -9.88
N GLN A 66 -6.64 -12.09 -9.26
CA GLN A 66 -5.97 -10.99 -9.95
C GLN A 66 -4.99 -11.51 -11.02
N HIS A 67 -4.24 -12.56 -10.71
CA HIS A 67 -3.34 -13.21 -11.66
C HIS A 67 -4.07 -13.72 -12.90
N ALA A 68 -5.23 -14.37 -12.73
CA ALA A 68 -6.05 -14.84 -13.84
C ALA A 68 -6.57 -13.69 -14.71
N ILE A 69 -6.97 -12.57 -14.10
CA ILE A 69 -7.40 -11.36 -14.84
C ILE A 69 -6.26 -10.81 -15.70
N HIS A 70 -5.08 -10.58 -15.12
CA HIS A 70 -3.94 -10.04 -15.86
C HIS A 70 -3.44 -11.01 -16.95
N THR A 71 -3.41 -12.32 -16.67
CA THR A 71 -3.04 -13.34 -17.67
C THR A 71 -3.99 -13.35 -18.86
N ALA A 72 -5.28 -13.10 -18.64
CA ALA A 72 -6.26 -13.02 -19.71
C ALA A 72 -6.09 -11.79 -20.62
N MET A 73 -5.27 -10.80 -20.23
CA MET A 73 -4.94 -9.62 -21.05
C MET A 73 -3.84 -9.90 -22.10
N ALA A 74 -3.80 -11.12 -22.64
CA ALA A 74 -2.73 -11.59 -23.52
C ALA A 74 -2.44 -10.61 -24.67
N GLY A 75 -1.16 -10.24 -24.83
CA GLY A 75 -0.69 -9.30 -25.85
C GLY A 75 -0.89 -7.82 -25.52
N LYS A 76 -1.42 -7.49 -24.33
CA LYS A 76 -1.51 -6.12 -23.81
C LYS A 76 -0.39 -5.85 -22.80
N PRO A 77 0.09 -4.59 -22.65
CA PRO A 77 1.11 -4.26 -21.66
C PRO A 77 0.76 -4.70 -20.23
N MET A 78 -0.52 -4.58 -19.84
CA MET A 78 -1.03 -4.98 -18.53
C MET A 78 -0.95 -6.48 -18.22
N GLN A 79 -0.69 -7.33 -19.23
CA GLN A 79 -0.45 -8.76 -18.99
C GLN A 79 0.74 -8.97 -18.04
N ARG A 80 1.76 -8.11 -18.11
CA ARG A 80 2.97 -8.22 -17.32
C ARG A 80 2.75 -8.04 -15.82
N GLU A 81 1.63 -7.45 -15.40
CA GLU A 81 1.24 -7.42 -13.98
C GLU A 81 1.03 -8.85 -13.41
N ALA A 82 0.76 -9.84 -14.27
CA ALA A 82 0.71 -11.24 -13.88
C ALA A 82 2.06 -11.77 -13.40
N GLU A 83 3.18 -11.18 -13.82
CA GLU A 83 4.53 -11.61 -13.44
C GLU A 83 4.78 -11.41 -11.94
N ASN A 84 4.34 -10.30 -11.36
CA ASN A 84 4.53 -10.01 -9.94
C ASN A 84 3.57 -10.84 -9.07
N THR A 85 2.30 -10.93 -9.46
CA THR A 85 1.34 -11.82 -8.78
C THR A 85 1.80 -13.29 -8.80
N GLY A 86 2.36 -13.76 -9.91
CA GLY A 86 2.92 -15.11 -10.03
C GLY A 86 4.05 -15.37 -9.03
N ARG A 87 5.01 -14.45 -8.90
CA ARG A 87 6.12 -14.58 -7.93
C ARG A 87 5.65 -14.63 -6.48
N VAL A 88 4.62 -13.86 -6.13
CA VAL A 88 4.02 -13.91 -4.79
C VAL A 88 3.31 -15.25 -4.56
N LEU A 89 2.54 -15.74 -5.55
CA LEU A 89 1.85 -17.03 -5.48
C LEU A 89 2.81 -18.23 -5.34
N GLU A 90 3.96 -18.16 -6.02
CA GLU A 90 5.04 -19.14 -5.94
C GLU A 90 5.84 -19.04 -4.63
N GLY A 91 5.70 -17.94 -3.89
CA GLY A 91 6.47 -17.66 -2.68
C GLY A 91 7.93 -17.28 -2.95
N SER A 92 8.25 -16.83 -4.18
CA SER A 92 9.59 -16.41 -4.58
C SER A 92 9.88 -14.93 -4.29
N SER A 93 8.85 -14.14 -3.96
CA SER A 93 8.99 -12.73 -3.57
C SER A 93 7.93 -12.33 -2.54
N GLY A 94 8.39 -11.66 -1.48
CA GLY A 94 7.55 -11.21 -0.37
C GLY A 94 6.92 -12.35 0.45
N LYS A 95 6.37 -11.99 1.61
CA LYS A 95 5.66 -12.93 2.49
C LYS A 95 4.35 -12.33 3.01
N PRO A 96 3.18 -12.79 2.55
CA PRO A 96 1.91 -12.36 3.11
C PRO A 96 1.77 -12.78 4.58
N GLY A 97 1.15 -11.92 5.38
CA GLY A 97 0.87 -12.14 6.80
C GLY A 97 -0.16 -11.13 7.32
N PRO A 98 -0.47 -11.17 8.62
CA PRO A 98 -1.35 -10.17 9.21
C PRO A 98 -0.69 -8.78 9.16
N ALA A 99 -1.50 -7.74 8.92
CA ALA A 99 -1.03 -6.36 9.04
C ALA A 99 -0.51 -6.07 10.47
N SER A 100 0.59 -5.34 10.57
CA SER A 100 1.11 -4.81 11.84
C SER A 100 0.25 -3.69 12.39
N CYS A 101 0.45 -3.34 13.66
CA CYS A 101 -0.19 -2.20 14.30
C CYS A 101 0.01 -0.89 13.51
N LEU A 102 1.23 -0.62 13.03
CA LEU A 102 1.51 0.59 12.24
C LEU A 102 0.68 0.60 10.94
N GLU A 103 0.72 -0.50 10.19
CA GLU A 103 -0.01 -0.64 8.92
C GLU A 103 -1.51 -0.46 9.11
N TRP A 104 -2.09 -1.12 10.13
CA TRP A 104 -3.50 -0.97 10.47
C TRP A 104 -3.85 0.46 10.86
N ARG A 105 -3.03 1.15 11.67
CA ARG A 105 -3.35 2.52 12.09
C ARG A 105 -3.27 3.53 10.94
N LEU A 106 -2.33 3.34 10.01
CA LEU A 106 -2.25 4.17 8.80
C LEU A 106 -3.44 3.90 7.88
N PHE A 107 -3.82 2.63 7.68
CA PHE A 107 -5.02 2.26 6.94
C PHE A 107 -6.28 2.85 7.58
N GLN A 108 -6.46 2.69 8.89
CA GLN A 108 -7.59 3.21 9.65
C GLN A 108 -7.68 4.73 9.53
N ARG A 109 -6.55 5.44 9.57
CA ARG A 109 -6.52 6.89 9.42
C ARG A 109 -7.09 7.31 8.06
N GLN A 110 -6.68 6.65 6.98
CA GLN A 110 -7.24 6.92 5.65
C GLN A 110 -8.71 6.51 5.55
N ALA A 111 -9.08 5.34 6.10
CA ALA A 111 -10.45 4.83 6.08
C ALA A 111 -11.46 5.74 6.82
N ARG A 112 -11.02 6.45 7.85
CA ARG A 112 -11.84 7.44 8.56
C ARG A 112 -12.06 8.72 7.76
N ARG A 113 -11.15 9.05 6.83
CA ARG A 113 -11.32 10.17 5.89
C ARG A 113 -12.25 9.76 4.74
N TYR A 114 -12.04 8.56 4.22
CA TYR A 114 -12.79 7.98 3.12
C TYR A 114 -13.08 6.50 3.42
N PRO A 115 -14.34 6.15 3.79
CA PRO A 115 -14.71 4.77 4.07
C PRO A 115 -14.30 3.83 2.92
N MET A 116 -13.34 2.92 3.16
CA MET A 116 -12.59 2.26 2.08
C MET A 116 -13.42 1.34 1.19
N LEU A 117 -14.56 0.83 1.67
CA LEU A 117 -15.42 -0.06 0.87
C LEU A 117 -16.34 0.71 -0.07
N GLU A 118 -16.89 1.83 0.41
CA GLU A 118 -17.78 2.70 -0.33
C GLU A 118 -16.99 3.66 -1.23
N ARG A 119 -15.85 4.12 -0.69
CA ARG A 119 -14.95 5.08 -1.29
C ARG A 119 -13.50 4.56 -1.30
N PRO A 120 -13.14 3.50 -2.06
CA PRO A 120 -11.76 3.03 -2.16
C PRO A 120 -10.79 4.14 -2.55
N THR A 121 -9.70 4.26 -1.81
CA THR A 121 -8.60 5.21 -2.03
C THR A 121 -7.27 4.54 -1.79
N GLU A 122 -6.21 5.17 -2.27
CA GLU A 122 -4.84 4.77 -1.95
C GLU A 122 -4.15 5.82 -1.08
N PHE A 123 -3.33 5.33 -0.15
CA PHE A 123 -2.34 6.09 0.60
C PHE A 123 -0.98 5.44 0.43
N GLY A 124 0.08 6.25 0.48
CA GLY A 124 1.46 5.82 0.62
C GLY A 124 2.07 6.38 1.90
N ALA A 125 3.02 5.69 2.51
CA ALA A 125 3.71 6.12 3.69
C ALA A 125 5.19 5.73 3.65
N TYR A 126 6.08 6.71 3.82
CA TYR A 126 7.49 6.41 4.09
C TYR A 126 7.67 6.18 5.58
N VAL A 127 8.31 5.08 5.94
CA VAL A 127 8.58 4.67 7.33
C VAL A 127 10.08 4.65 7.55
N LEU A 128 10.56 5.54 8.43
CA LEU A 128 11.97 5.68 8.74
C LEU A 128 12.22 5.44 10.23
N ARG A 129 13.36 4.83 10.57
CA ARG A 129 13.72 4.49 11.95
C ARG A 129 15.11 5.00 12.28
N GLY A 130 15.26 5.68 13.41
CA GLY A 130 16.56 6.21 13.82
C GLY A 130 16.47 6.93 15.15
N HIS A 131 17.56 6.93 15.92
CA HIS A 131 17.65 7.69 17.18
C HIS A 131 16.54 7.37 18.20
N GLY A 132 16.04 6.13 18.22
CA GLY A 132 14.92 5.71 19.07
C GLY A 132 13.55 6.27 18.65
N ARG A 133 13.45 6.75 17.41
CA ARG A 133 12.26 7.37 16.83
C ARG A 133 11.84 6.67 15.55
N LEU A 134 10.54 6.69 15.32
CA LEU A 134 9.88 6.28 14.09
C LEU A 134 9.29 7.52 13.43
N ARG A 135 9.76 7.82 12.22
CA ARG A 135 9.27 8.93 11.40
C ARG A 135 8.41 8.38 10.27
N VAL A 136 7.18 8.86 10.18
CA VAL A 136 6.21 8.38 9.18
C VAL A 136 5.69 9.56 8.38
N TYR A 137 5.84 9.47 7.06
CA TYR A 137 5.36 10.46 6.10
C TYR A 137 4.21 9.86 5.31
N LEU A 138 2.98 10.13 5.75
CA LEU A 138 1.75 9.60 5.15
C LEU A 138 1.21 10.58 4.10
N SER A 139 0.93 10.08 2.90
CA SER A 139 0.32 10.81 1.81
C SER A 139 -0.91 10.04 1.31
N GLY A 140 -2.03 10.73 1.13
CA GLY A 140 -3.25 10.09 0.61
C GLY A 140 -4.23 11.08 0.02
N GLY A 141 -5.00 10.63 -0.97
CA GLY A 141 -6.01 11.43 -1.67
C GLY A 141 -7.40 10.82 -1.55
N ASP A 142 -8.34 11.32 -2.35
CA ASP A 142 -9.73 10.85 -2.38
C ASP A 142 -10.06 9.89 -3.55
N SER A 143 -9.00 9.38 -4.19
CA SER A 143 -8.98 8.45 -5.33
C SER A 143 -7.88 7.38 -5.16
N VAL A 144 -7.87 6.38 -6.05
CA VAL A 144 -6.74 5.44 -6.18
C VAL A 144 -5.65 6.05 -7.07
N GLY A 145 -4.48 5.43 -7.19
CA GLY A 145 -3.37 5.99 -7.97
C GLY A 145 -2.67 7.11 -7.23
N GLY A 146 -2.03 6.77 -6.11
CA GLY A 146 -1.26 7.70 -5.30
C GLY A 146 -0.23 8.50 -6.10
N GLN A 147 0.08 9.71 -5.65
CA GLN A 147 1.13 10.54 -6.24
C GLN A 147 2.24 10.77 -5.22
N LEU A 148 3.47 10.42 -5.60
CA LEU A 148 4.65 10.75 -4.82
C LEU A 148 4.98 12.24 -5.02
N ARG A 149 4.88 13.01 -3.94
CA ARG A 149 5.17 14.46 -3.92
C ARG A 149 6.62 14.69 -3.51
N HIS A 150 7.34 15.52 -4.26
CA HIS A 150 8.75 15.81 -3.95
C HIS A 150 8.90 16.54 -2.62
N GLU A 151 7.94 17.38 -2.25
CA GLU A 151 7.88 18.06 -0.96
C GLU A 151 7.89 17.09 0.24
N VAL A 152 7.43 15.85 0.01
CA VAL A 152 7.47 14.77 1.00
C VAL A 152 8.77 13.96 0.85
N SER A 153 9.13 13.54 -0.37
CA SER A 153 10.33 12.71 -0.57
C SER A 153 11.63 13.44 -0.27
N ASP A 154 11.71 14.76 -0.45
CA ASP A 154 12.89 15.55 -0.12
C ASP A 154 13.13 15.59 1.40
N ARG A 155 12.04 15.63 2.19
CA ARG A 155 12.13 15.53 3.66
C ARG A 155 12.57 14.12 4.08
N VAL A 156 12.05 13.08 3.43
CA VAL A 156 12.47 11.70 3.64
C VAL A 156 13.96 11.53 3.35
N ALA A 157 14.45 12.06 2.22
CA ALA A 157 15.85 12.02 1.85
C ALA A 157 16.74 12.80 2.84
N ALA A 158 16.29 13.97 3.31
CA ALA A 158 17.00 14.74 4.32
C ALA A 158 17.11 13.97 5.65
N ASP A 159 16.05 13.27 6.07
CA ASP A 159 16.07 12.44 7.26
C ASP A 159 16.95 11.21 7.12
N ALA A 160 16.92 10.58 5.95
CA ALA A 160 17.84 9.50 5.62
C ALA A 160 19.30 9.96 5.74
N ALA A 161 19.62 11.14 5.19
CA ALA A 161 20.94 11.75 5.32
C ALA A 161 21.31 12.10 6.77
N ASN A 162 20.32 12.34 7.63
CA ASN A 162 20.48 12.57 9.07
C ASN A 162 20.51 11.28 9.91
N GLY A 163 20.73 10.12 9.28
CA GLY A 163 20.96 8.85 9.96
C GLY A 163 19.69 8.11 10.36
N PHE A 164 18.52 8.47 9.82
CA PHE A 164 17.36 7.60 9.87
C PHE A 164 17.45 6.55 8.76
N GLU A 165 17.19 5.29 9.08
CA GLU A 165 17.11 4.21 8.10
C GLU A 165 15.73 4.19 7.43
N PRO A 166 15.63 4.25 6.09
CA PRO A 166 14.36 4.14 5.36
C PRO A 166 13.89 2.69 5.30
N VAL A 167 13.20 2.27 6.37
CA VAL A 167 12.75 0.89 6.59
C VAL A 167 11.84 0.42 5.47
N ALA A 168 10.80 1.20 5.15
CA ALA A 168 9.87 0.82 4.09
C ALA A 168 9.08 1.97 3.48
N HIS A 169 8.63 1.76 2.25
CA HIS A 169 7.50 2.46 1.68
C HIS A 169 6.29 1.54 1.74
N LEU A 170 5.28 1.93 2.52
CA LEU A 170 4.02 1.24 2.68
C LEU A 170 2.97 1.89 1.78
N HIS A 171 2.17 1.13 1.05
CA HIS A 171 0.91 1.64 0.50
C HIS A 171 -0.20 0.59 0.59
N ASN A 172 -1.44 1.01 0.38
CA ASN A 172 -2.56 0.08 0.38
C ASN A 172 -3.05 -0.31 -1.00
N HIS A 173 -3.52 -1.55 -1.12
CA HIS A 173 -4.30 -2.06 -2.24
C HIS A 173 -5.77 -2.17 -1.78
N PRO A 174 -6.63 -1.19 -2.11
CA PRO A 174 -8.01 -1.21 -1.65
C PRO A 174 -8.83 -2.29 -2.36
N PHE A 175 -9.94 -2.70 -1.73
CA PHE A 175 -10.98 -3.43 -2.42
C PHE A 175 -11.85 -2.46 -3.21
N MET A 176 -12.01 -2.71 -4.50
CA MET A 176 -12.73 -1.87 -5.45
C MET A 176 -13.91 -2.66 -6.02
N PHE A 177 -14.98 -2.76 -5.26
CA PHE A 177 -16.21 -3.40 -5.73
C PHE A 177 -16.97 -2.47 -6.69
N ASP A 178 -17.81 -3.06 -7.55
CA ASP A 178 -18.81 -2.34 -8.35
C ASP A 178 -18.21 -1.23 -9.26
N ARG A 179 -16.96 -1.40 -9.70
CA ARG A 179 -16.22 -0.46 -10.56
C ARG A 179 -16.95 -0.23 -11.88
N LYS A 180 -16.76 0.97 -12.44
CA LYS A 180 -17.22 1.36 -13.77
C LYS A 180 -16.06 1.95 -14.56
N VAL A 181 -16.05 1.68 -15.87
CA VAL A 181 -15.05 2.25 -16.78
C VAL A 181 -15.03 3.78 -16.63
N GLY A 182 -13.84 4.36 -16.43
CA GLY A 182 -13.64 5.79 -16.28
C GLY A 182 -14.06 6.39 -14.93
N ASP A 183 -14.39 5.55 -13.93
CA ASP A 183 -14.63 6.04 -12.57
C ASP A 183 -13.31 6.44 -11.87
N ARG A 184 -13.43 6.90 -10.62
CA ARG A 184 -12.30 7.33 -9.77
C ARG A 184 -11.32 6.22 -9.39
N THR A 185 -11.57 4.98 -9.82
CA THR A 185 -10.66 3.84 -9.68
C THR A 185 -9.83 3.60 -10.94
N TYR A 186 -9.96 4.43 -11.96
CA TYR A 186 -9.29 4.29 -13.27
C TYR A 186 -9.54 2.93 -13.95
N ALA A 187 -10.72 2.34 -13.69
CA ALA A 187 -11.09 1.10 -14.35
C ALA A 187 -11.21 1.31 -15.87
N ASN A 188 -10.75 0.33 -16.65
CA ASN A 188 -10.97 0.24 -18.08
C ASN A 188 -11.70 -1.07 -18.42
N GLU A 189 -11.97 -1.32 -19.70
CA GLU A 189 -12.70 -2.53 -20.13
C GLU A 189 -12.03 -3.84 -19.67
N ASP A 190 -10.70 -3.83 -19.54
CA ASP A 190 -9.91 -4.99 -19.13
C ASP A 190 -9.87 -5.15 -17.60
N SER A 191 -9.86 -4.05 -16.85
CA SER A 191 -9.67 -4.07 -15.40
C SER A 191 -10.94 -3.91 -14.57
N VAL A 192 -12.10 -3.65 -15.19
CA VAL A 192 -13.37 -3.41 -14.48
C VAL A 192 -13.82 -4.57 -13.59
N LYS A 193 -13.36 -5.80 -13.88
CA LYS A 193 -13.64 -7.00 -13.08
C LYS A 193 -12.62 -7.25 -11.96
N ASP A 194 -11.52 -6.50 -11.93
CA ASP A 194 -10.55 -6.58 -10.84
C ASP A 194 -11.08 -5.82 -9.62
N ILE A 195 -11.36 -6.59 -8.57
CA ILE A 195 -11.86 -6.11 -7.29
C ILE A 195 -10.73 -5.62 -6.36
N GLY A 196 -9.46 -5.74 -6.75
CA GLY A 196 -8.32 -5.34 -5.92
C GLY A 196 -8.16 -6.18 -4.65
N GLY A 197 -7.52 -5.59 -3.62
CA GLY A 197 -7.24 -6.23 -2.34
C GLY A 197 -6.14 -7.30 -2.36
N ALA A 198 -5.68 -7.74 -3.53
CA ALA A 198 -4.57 -8.66 -3.67
C ALA A 198 -3.22 -7.98 -3.36
N LEU A 199 -2.38 -8.70 -2.63
CA LEU A 199 -1.11 -8.22 -2.10
C LEU A 199 0.08 -8.58 -3.01
N ALA A 200 0.04 -8.11 -4.25
CA ALA A 200 1.17 -8.17 -5.18
C ALA A 200 1.37 -6.80 -5.82
N PRO A 201 2.62 -6.32 -5.94
CA PRO A 201 2.88 -5.00 -6.47
C PRO A 201 2.61 -4.94 -7.96
N SER A 202 2.16 -3.77 -8.40
CA SER A 202 2.17 -3.44 -9.82
C SER A 202 3.60 -3.24 -10.33
N LEU A 203 3.79 -3.23 -11.65
CA LEU A 203 5.05 -2.85 -12.27
C LEU A 203 5.48 -1.42 -11.89
N THR A 204 4.50 -0.52 -11.74
CA THR A 204 4.72 0.87 -11.33
C THR A 204 5.25 0.94 -9.90
N ASP A 205 4.73 0.12 -8.99
CA ASP A 205 5.19 0.07 -7.61
C ASP A 205 6.66 -0.33 -7.54
N VAL A 206 7.03 -1.41 -8.24
CA VAL A 206 8.42 -1.91 -8.26
C VAL A 206 9.36 -0.89 -8.87
N HIS A 207 8.95 -0.23 -9.96
CA HIS A 207 9.74 0.85 -10.55
C HIS A 207 9.99 1.98 -9.54
N ALA A 208 8.96 2.40 -8.81
CA ALA A 208 9.09 3.44 -7.79
C ALA A 208 10.02 3.01 -6.65
N TRP A 209 9.92 1.77 -6.16
CA TRP A 209 10.76 1.26 -5.08
C TRP A 209 12.24 1.16 -5.47
N ARG A 210 12.54 0.80 -6.72
CA ARG A 210 13.92 0.82 -7.24
C ARG A 210 14.49 2.24 -7.22
N ASN A 211 13.73 3.22 -7.68
CA ASN A 211 14.14 4.63 -7.64
C ASN A 211 14.32 5.14 -6.20
N MET A 212 13.47 4.73 -5.26
CA MET A 212 13.62 5.06 -3.84
C MET A 212 14.85 4.39 -3.20
N ARG A 213 15.13 3.13 -3.56
CA ARG A 213 16.33 2.42 -3.13
C ARG A 213 17.60 3.14 -3.60
N GLU A 214 17.63 3.57 -4.85
CA GLU A 214 18.76 4.34 -5.41
C GLU A 214 18.85 5.76 -4.83
N GLY A 215 17.72 6.43 -4.65
CA GLY A 215 17.67 7.83 -4.22
C GLY A 215 18.02 8.04 -2.75
N PHE A 216 17.55 7.18 -1.85
CA PHE A 216 17.78 7.35 -0.41
C PHE A 216 17.98 6.04 0.36
N GLY A 217 18.16 4.91 -0.31
CA GLY A 217 18.55 3.66 0.35
C GLY A 217 17.40 2.87 0.99
N LEU A 218 16.19 2.95 0.42
CA LEU A 218 15.02 2.18 0.83
C LEU A 218 15.32 0.68 1.04
N LYS A 219 14.94 0.14 2.20
CA LYS A 219 15.21 -1.25 2.62
C LYS A 219 14.11 -2.24 2.32
N GLY A 220 12.89 -1.78 2.15
CA GLY A 220 11.74 -2.63 1.89
C GLY A 220 10.54 -1.87 1.38
N ALA A 221 9.52 -2.63 1.00
CA ALA A 221 8.23 -2.07 0.62
C ALA A 221 7.11 -2.97 1.13
N TRP A 222 6.02 -2.34 1.58
CA TRP A 222 4.91 -3.04 2.21
C TRP A 222 3.63 -2.73 1.47
N LEU A 223 2.81 -3.76 1.25
CA LEU A 223 1.45 -3.58 0.73
C LEU A 223 0.47 -4.06 1.78
N THR A 224 -0.58 -3.28 2.04
CA THR A 224 -1.66 -3.65 2.94
C THR A 224 -3.02 -3.57 2.25
N ASN A 225 -3.97 -4.43 2.60
CA ASN A 225 -5.38 -4.24 2.20
C ASN A 225 -6.27 -3.88 3.40
N GLY A 226 -5.64 -3.55 4.54
CA GLY A 226 -6.29 -3.26 5.82
C GLY A 226 -6.52 -4.49 6.71
N LEU A 227 -6.46 -5.71 6.18
CA LEU A 227 -6.53 -6.94 6.97
C LEU A 227 -5.18 -7.65 7.03
N ASP A 228 -4.66 -7.95 5.84
CA ASP A 228 -3.38 -8.60 5.64
C ASP A 228 -2.39 -7.60 5.07
N SER A 229 -1.11 -7.94 5.16
CA SER A 229 -0.03 -7.20 4.52
C SER A 229 1.03 -8.15 4.00
N ILE A 230 1.82 -7.68 3.04
CA ILE A 230 2.99 -8.38 2.51
C ILE A 230 4.18 -7.45 2.64
N HIS A 231 5.30 -8.00 3.07
CA HIS A 231 6.54 -7.26 3.19
C HIS A 231 7.55 -7.78 2.16
N TYR A 232 8.09 -6.86 1.38
CA TYR A 232 9.16 -7.07 0.42
C TYR A 232 10.45 -6.48 0.98
N THR A 233 11.53 -7.24 0.84
CA THR A 233 12.90 -6.77 1.08
C THR A 233 13.41 -6.02 -0.15
N SER A 234 14.46 -5.22 0.01
CA SER A 234 15.10 -4.53 -1.12
C SER A 234 15.64 -5.48 -2.19
N GLU A 235 15.97 -6.72 -1.81
CA GLU A 235 16.40 -7.80 -2.69
C GLU A 235 15.23 -8.35 -3.54
N ASP A 236 14.00 -8.31 -3.02
CA ASP A 236 12.83 -8.69 -3.80
C ASP A 236 12.58 -7.73 -4.96
N PHE A 237 13.03 -6.47 -4.87
CA PHE A 237 12.86 -5.49 -5.96
C PHE A 237 13.57 -5.93 -7.24
N ASP A 238 14.65 -6.69 -7.13
CA ASP A 238 15.40 -7.21 -8.28
C ASP A 238 14.76 -8.49 -8.85
N ARG A 239 13.98 -9.20 -8.04
CA ARG A 239 13.24 -10.39 -8.47
C ARG A 239 11.95 -10.01 -9.17
N LEU A 240 11.26 -9.00 -8.66
CA LEU A 240 10.01 -8.48 -9.19
C LEU A 240 10.24 -7.75 -10.53
N SER A 241 9.20 -7.74 -11.36
CA SER A 241 9.19 -7.00 -12.62
C SER A 241 8.79 -5.54 -12.40
N ALA A 242 9.35 -4.67 -13.21
CA ALA A 242 9.02 -3.25 -13.32
C ALA A 242 8.78 -2.89 -14.80
N TRP A 243 8.29 -1.68 -15.06
CA TRP A 243 8.32 -1.13 -16.42
C TRP A 243 9.75 -1.03 -16.94
N ASP A 244 9.93 -1.29 -18.24
CA ASP A 244 11.21 -1.20 -18.95
C ASP A 244 11.66 0.25 -19.15
#